data_AF-A0A8T5SZP6-F1
#
_entry.id   AF-A0A8T5SZP6-F1
#
_cell.length_a   1.000
_cell.length_b   1.000
_cell.length_c   1.000
_cell.angle_alpha   90.00
_cell.angle_beta   90.00
_cell.angle_gamma   90.00
#
_symmetry.space_group_name_H-M   'P 1'
#
loop_
_entity.id
_entity.type
_entity.pdbx_description
1 polymer ?
#
loop_
_entity_poly.entity_id
_entity_poly.type
_entity_poly.pdbx_seq_one_letter_code
_entity_poly.pdbx_strand_id
1 'polypeptide(L)'
;MFIVLKDYLIISNVDSMRFIDFRKTLIRFFILILALGVISGISIGLMFTGTTYYDYNDSDWDNFYYTPRYNESNWNLLLDSHSHTHFSDGSLTPRQNILWHISLGYEAIVITDHNTFTGAEEALEIARIEFNDTIKVLIGVEWTTARCHLDLILPPNATKENYSKLLDQRKGITYTPSDEEMQSIINNTHTLGGLVVVNHFLWSAEYLNNHPTRQQYLDWGVDYIEIINESAPDSTSVDFCLNNSLGVITGTDMHQPGPVYSWTTLNVSEFSEEAIFTELKERRTHYIYNGFSSPYEVEHKIDPIYITLYPLIKIGEMFDEMYRREIYRVQFIVFLLYVIGGFIFTELIRLMFRLLKWRFKKRKKLKT
;
A
#
# COMPACT_ATOMS: atom_id res chain seq x y z
N MET A 1 -1.18 50.86 22.18
CA MET A 1 -2.41 50.08 22.49
C MET A 1 -2.35 49.33 23.83
N PHE A 2 -1.17 49.13 24.45
CA PHE A 2 -1.02 48.45 25.76
C PHE A 2 -1.15 49.34 27.01
N ILE A 3 -1.19 50.67 26.87
CA ILE A 3 -1.18 51.60 28.01
C ILE A 3 -2.60 52.00 28.47
N VAL A 4 -3.63 51.82 27.64
CA VAL A 4 -5.02 52.17 28.00
C VAL A 4 -5.73 51.06 28.82
N LEU A 5 -5.08 49.92 29.03
CA LEU A 5 -5.65 48.78 29.77
C LEU A 5 -5.33 48.78 31.27
N LYS A 6 -4.40 49.63 31.74
CA LYS A 6 -3.95 49.62 33.14
C LYS A 6 -4.90 50.35 34.10
N ASP A 7 -5.58 51.39 33.61
CA ASP A 7 -6.39 52.28 34.47
C ASP A 7 -7.87 51.90 34.60
N TYR A 8 -8.32 50.80 33.96
CA TYR A 8 -9.69 50.29 34.09
C TYR A 8 -9.82 49.10 35.06
N LEU A 9 -8.75 48.78 35.81
CA LEU A 9 -8.66 47.62 36.69
C LEU A 9 -8.84 47.92 38.19
N ILE A 10 -9.16 49.17 38.57
CA ILE A 10 -9.33 49.56 39.97
C ILE A 10 -10.75 50.10 40.21
N ILE A 11 -11.80 49.28 40.10
CA ILE A 11 -13.11 49.56 40.73
C ILE A 11 -13.79 48.24 41.19
N SER A 12 -13.77 48.05 42.52
CA SER A 12 -14.70 47.30 43.39
C SER A 12 -15.02 45.81 43.14
N ASN A 13 -14.76 44.99 44.17
CA ASN A 13 -15.18 43.58 44.38
C ASN A 13 -14.60 42.52 43.43
N VAL A 14 -13.38 42.09 43.75
CA VAL A 14 -12.66 40.95 43.14
C VAL A 14 -13.34 39.60 43.38
N ASP A 15 -14.33 39.50 44.29
CA ASP A 15 -14.96 38.22 44.67
C ASP A 15 -16.12 37.72 43.78
N SER A 16 -16.52 38.43 42.72
CA SER A 16 -17.72 38.01 41.94
C SER A 16 -17.53 37.81 40.43
N MET A 17 -16.31 37.85 39.88
CA MET A 17 -16.12 37.67 38.44
C MET A 17 -14.88 36.85 38.07
N ARG A 18 -14.87 35.56 38.45
CA ARG A 18 -14.00 34.56 37.80
C ARG A 18 -14.55 34.24 36.40
N PHE A 19 -14.17 35.04 35.40
CA PHE A 19 -14.56 34.79 33.99
C PHE A 19 -13.97 33.49 33.43
N ILE A 20 -12.80 33.10 33.93
CA ILE A 20 -12.08 31.89 33.57
C ILE A 20 -12.31 30.87 34.68
N ASP A 21 -13.08 29.84 34.33
CA ASP A 21 -13.23 28.64 35.16
C ASP A 21 -12.22 27.62 34.61
N PHE A 22 -11.02 27.63 35.19
CA PHE A 22 -9.89 26.80 34.72
C PHE A 22 -10.25 25.32 34.66
N ARG A 23 -11.01 24.82 35.64
CA ARG A 23 -11.51 23.43 35.65
C ARG A 23 -12.40 23.16 34.44
N LYS A 24 -13.36 24.04 34.13
CA LYS A 24 -14.22 23.86 32.95
C LYS A 24 -13.47 24.04 31.63
N THR A 25 -12.47 24.92 31.56
CA THR A 25 -11.62 25.06 30.37
C THR A 25 -10.79 23.80 30.16
N LEU A 26 -10.19 23.26 31.22
CA LEU A 26 -9.45 22.01 31.16
C LEU A 26 -10.33 20.82 30.73
N ILE A 27 -11.56 20.71 31.26
CA ILE A 27 -12.54 19.70 30.81
C ILE A 27 -12.83 19.82 29.31
N ARG A 28 -13.03 21.04 28.79
CA ARG A 28 -13.27 21.25 27.35
C ARG A 28 -12.06 20.87 26.50
N PHE A 29 -10.86 21.16 26.98
CA PHE A 29 -9.62 20.73 26.33
C PHE A 29 -9.54 19.20 26.27
N PHE A 30 -9.79 18.52 27.39
CA PHE A 30 -9.82 17.05 27.42
C PHE A 30 -10.88 16.47 26.49
N ILE A 31 -12.07 17.06 26.39
CA ILE A 31 -13.11 16.64 25.44
C ILE A 31 -12.61 16.80 24.00
N LEU A 32 -11.94 17.90 23.67
CA LEU A 32 -11.35 18.10 22.34
C LEU A 32 -10.30 17.03 22.02
N ILE A 33 -9.38 16.77 22.95
CA ILE A 33 -8.34 15.74 22.76
C ILE A 33 -8.96 14.35 22.60
N LEU A 34 -9.97 14.01 23.40
CA LEU A 34 -10.69 12.74 23.27
C LEU A 34 -11.40 12.63 21.92
N ALA A 35 -12.09 13.68 21.49
CA ALA A 35 -12.77 13.70 20.19
C ALA A 35 -11.79 13.55 19.03
N LEU A 36 -10.65 14.26 19.07
CA LEU A 36 -9.59 14.11 18.09
C LEU A 36 -9.02 12.70 18.09
N GLY A 37 -8.73 12.12 19.25
CA GLY A 37 -8.24 10.75 19.36
C GLY A 37 -9.22 9.71 18.77
N VAL A 38 -10.52 9.87 19.02
CA VAL A 38 -11.56 9.01 18.42
C VAL A 38 -11.62 9.19 16.91
N ILE A 39 -11.63 10.43 16.41
CA ILE A 39 -11.65 10.70 14.96
C ILE A 39 -10.40 10.14 14.29
N SER A 40 -9.22 10.35 14.86
CA SER A 40 -7.96 9.80 14.35
C SER A 40 -7.99 8.28 14.33
N GLY A 41 -8.45 7.63 15.40
CA GLY A 41 -8.56 6.17 15.45
C GLY A 41 -9.51 5.60 14.39
N ILE A 42 -10.69 6.21 14.23
CA ILE A 42 -11.64 5.83 13.17
C ILE A 42 -11.03 6.07 11.78
N SER A 43 -10.38 7.23 11.58
CA SER A 43 -9.78 7.62 10.30
C SER A 43 -8.65 6.68 9.87
N ILE A 44 -7.78 6.31 10.80
CA ILE A 44 -6.72 5.31 10.57
C ILE A 44 -7.34 3.94 10.27
N GLY A 45 -8.37 3.53 11.01
CA GLY A 45 -9.10 2.29 10.72
C GLY A 45 -9.71 2.27 9.31
N LEU A 46 -10.40 3.34 8.92
CA LEU A 46 -10.99 3.49 7.58
C LEU A 46 -9.95 3.56 6.46
N MET A 47 -8.73 4.01 6.73
CA MET A 47 -7.66 3.95 5.74
C MET A 47 -7.27 2.49 5.43
N PHE A 48 -7.29 1.60 6.42
CA PHE A 48 -6.93 0.18 6.23
C PHE A 48 -8.10 -0.73 5.86
N THR A 49 -9.33 -0.41 6.29
CA THR A 49 -10.51 -1.27 6.10
C THR A 49 -11.64 -0.58 5.35
N GLY A 50 -11.40 0.63 4.84
CA GLY A 50 -12.38 1.38 4.09
C GLY A 50 -12.60 0.81 2.70
N THR A 51 -13.52 1.43 1.98
CA THR A 51 -13.78 1.08 0.59
C THR A 51 -12.73 1.70 -0.34
N THR A 52 -12.66 1.20 -1.56
CA THR A 52 -11.79 1.72 -2.64
C THR A 52 -12.47 2.86 -3.38
N TYR A 53 -11.70 3.67 -4.12
CA TYR A 53 -12.27 4.80 -4.89
C TYR A 53 -13.34 4.33 -5.89
N TYR A 54 -13.10 3.19 -6.53
CA TYR A 54 -14.05 2.54 -7.43
C TYR A 54 -14.69 1.31 -6.79
N ASP A 55 -15.93 1.03 -7.19
CA ASP A 55 -16.69 -0.18 -6.93
C ASP A 55 -16.48 -1.13 -8.12
N TYR A 56 -15.54 -2.06 -7.98
CA TYR A 56 -15.16 -2.99 -9.04
C TYR A 56 -16.15 -4.15 -9.14
N ASN A 57 -16.60 -4.42 -10.35
CA ASN A 57 -17.47 -5.56 -10.64
C ASN A 57 -16.76 -6.55 -11.54
N ASP A 58 -17.08 -7.83 -11.38
CA ASP A 58 -16.48 -8.90 -12.18
C ASP A 58 -16.74 -8.71 -13.69
N SER A 59 -17.84 -8.06 -14.06
CA SER A 59 -18.19 -7.75 -15.45
C SER A 59 -17.48 -6.54 -16.04
N ASP A 60 -16.65 -5.82 -15.27
CA ASP A 60 -15.98 -4.59 -15.74
C ASP A 60 -15.11 -4.87 -16.97
N TRP A 61 -14.55 -6.07 -17.07
CA TRP A 61 -13.64 -6.47 -18.16
C TRP A 61 -14.30 -7.26 -19.30
N ASP A 62 -15.60 -7.57 -19.23
CA ASP A 62 -16.28 -8.44 -20.21
C ASP A 62 -16.18 -7.96 -21.66
N ASN A 63 -16.03 -6.65 -21.87
CA ASN A 63 -15.97 -6.02 -23.19
C ASN A 63 -14.60 -5.41 -23.53
N PHE A 64 -13.57 -5.73 -22.75
CA PHE A 64 -12.22 -5.23 -22.96
C PHE A 64 -11.23 -6.40 -23.06
N TYR A 65 -10.44 -6.41 -24.14
CA TYR A 65 -9.40 -7.41 -24.33
C TYR A 65 -8.23 -6.81 -25.10
N TYR A 66 -7.02 -7.01 -24.60
CA TYR A 66 -5.78 -6.59 -25.22
C TYR A 66 -4.71 -7.67 -25.05
N THR A 67 -4.05 -8.04 -26.15
CA THR A 67 -2.84 -8.87 -26.13
C THR A 67 -1.73 -8.10 -26.82
N PRO A 68 -0.53 -7.99 -26.23
CA PRO A 68 0.61 -7.39 -26.91
C PRO A 68 0.99 -8.23 -28.14
N ARG A 69 1.67 -7.61 -29.12
CA ARG A 69 2.28 -8.37 -30.22
C ARG A 69 3.62 -8.93 -29.76
N TYR A 70 3.86 -10.21 -30.00
CA TYR A 70 5.12 -10.89 -29.74
C TYR A 70 5.39 -12.00 -30.74
N ASN A 71 6.60 -12.57 -30.68
CA ASN A 71 6.96 -13.68 -31.57
C ASN A 71 6.41 -15.00 -31.05
N GLU A 72 5.20 -15.35 -31.50
CA GLU A 72 4.50 -16.59 -31.17
C GLU A 72 5.24 -17.87 -31.63
N SER A 73 6.23 -17.77 -32.52
CA SER A 73 7.08 -18.91 -32.89
C SER A 73 8.15 -19.23 -31.84
N ASN A 74 8.48 -18.25 -31.00
CA ASN A 74 9.50 -18.39 -29.95
C ASN A 74 8.89 -18.57 -28.56
N TRP A 75 7.72 -17.97 -28.32
CA TRP A 75 7.05 -17.89 -27.03
C TRP A 75 5.57 -18.19 -27.21
N ASN A 76 4.94 -18.82 -26.24
CA ASN A 76 3.54 -19.25 -26.33
C ASN A 76 2.74 -18.97 -25.05
N LEU A 77 3.31 -18.21 -24.11
CA LEU A 77 2.63 -17.85 -22.86
C LEU A 77 3.07 -16.48 -22.35
N LEU A 78 2.11 -15.67 -21.89
CA LEU A 78 2.34 -14.39 -21.21
C LEU A 78 2.07 -14.49 -19.70
N LEU A 79 3.04 -14.08 -18.89
CA LEU A 79 3.03 -14.14 -17.43
C LEU A 79 3.15 -12.74 -16.82
N ASP A 80 2.33 -12.47 -15.80
CA ASP A 80 2.62 -11.45 -14.79
C ASP A 80 3.14 -12.12 -13.51
N SER A 81 4.26 -11.64 -12.97
CA SER A 81 4.89 -12.25 -11.81
C SER A 81 4.63 -11.53 -10.49
N HIS A 82 3.95 -10.39 -10.50
CA HIS A 82 3.83 -9.54 -9.33
C HIS A 82 2.49 -8.79 -9.36
N SER A 83 1.55 -9.13 -8.47
CA SER A 83 0.29 -8.40 -8.34
C SER A 83 -0.38 -8.64 -6.97
N HIS A 84 -1.25 -7.69 -6.58
CA HIS A 84 -1.86 -7.65 -5.25
C HIS A 84 -3.38 -7.83 -5.32
N THR A 85 -3.95 -8.34 -4.23
CA THR A 85 -5.39 -8.44 -3.99
C THR A 85 -5.77 -7.70 -2.72
N HIS A 86 -7.07 -7.64 -2.42
CA HIS A 86 -7.57 -7.06 -1.16
C HIS A 86 -7.10 -7.79 0.10
N PHE A 87 -6.42 -8.93 -0.02
CA PHE A 87 -5.84 -9.62 1.13
C PHE A 87 -4.57 -8.93 1.64
N SER A 88 -3.96 -8.06 0.85
CA SER A 88 -2.94 -7.10 1.30
C SER A 88 -3.43 -5.66 1.12
N ASP A 89 -2.99 -4.97 0.08
CA ASP A 89 -3.31 -3.58 -0.23
C ASP A 89 -3.71 -3.36 -1.70
N GLY A 90 -3.89 -4.46 -2.44
CA GLY A 90 -4.58 -4.44 -3.71
C GLY A 90 -6.08 -4.14 -3.54
N SER A 91 -6.69 -3.59 -4.58
CA SER A 91 -8.10 -3.16 -4.53
C SER A 91 -9.08 -4.18 -5.09
N LEU A 92 -8.59 -5.19 -5.83
CA LEU A 92 -9.40 -6.22 -6.45
C LEU A 92 -9.53 -7.47 -5.57
N THR A 93 -10.66 -8.17 -5.69
CA THR A 93 -10.75 -9.56 -5.20
C THR A 93 -9.81 -10.47 -6.02
N PRO A 94 -9.43 -11.66 -5.51
CA PRO A 94 -8.66 -12.63 -6.29
C PRO A 94 -9.29 -12.95 -7.65
N ARG A 95 -10.62 -13.10 -7.71
CA ARG A 95 -11.37 -13.32 -8.96
C ARG A 95 -11.26 -12.14 -9.92
N GLN A 96 -11.43 -10.92 -9.43
CA GLN A 96 -11.35 -9.70 -10.23
C GLN A 96 -9.93 -9.45 -10.74
N ASN A 97 -8.92 -9.72 -9.91
CA ASN A 97 -7.53 -9.68 -10.31
C ASN A 97 -7.27 -10.65 -11.48
N ILE A 98 -7.76 -11.90 -11.42
CA ILE A 98 -7.69 -12.84 -12.55
C ILE A 98 -8.36 -12.28 -13.81
N LEU A 99 -9.57 -11.73 -13.69
CA LEU A 99 -10.31 -11.18 -14.84
C LEU A 99 -9.60 -9.99 -15.48
N TRP A 100 -9.04 -9.09 -14.67
CA TRP A 100 -8.19 -7.99 -15.14
C TRP A 100 -6.98 -8.51 -15.94
N HIS A 101 -6.29 -9.52 -15.43
CA HIS A 101 -5.15 -10.14 -16.13
C HIS A 101 -5.53 -10.80 -17.45
N ILE A 102 -6.61 -11.59 -17.47
CA ILE A 102 -7.13 -12.20 -18.70
C ILE A 102 -7.43 -11.11 -19.73
N SER A 103 -8.05 -10.00 -19.31
CA SER A 103 -8.39 -8.88 -20.20
C SER A 103 -7.16 -8.18 -20.81
N LEU A 104 -5.99 -8.35 -20.20
CA LEU A 104 -4.71 -7.80 -20.65
C LEU A 104 -3.78 -8.86 -21.25
N GLY A 105 -4.35 -10.01 -21.61
CA GLY A 105 -3.69 -11.06 -22.39
C GLY A 105 -2.74 -11.93 -21.58
N TYR A 106 -2.71 -11.81 -20.25
CA TYR A 106 -1.95 -12.72 -19.41
C TYR A 106 -2.65 -14.09 -19.35
N GLU A 107 -1.85 -15.13 -19.46
CA GLU A 107 -2.26 -16.54 -19.45
C GLU A 107 -1.67 -17.28 -18.23
N ALA A 108 -0.73 -16.63 -17.53
CA ALA A 108 -0.30 -17.05 -16.21
C ALA A 108 -0.10 -15.83 -15.31
N ILE A 109 -0.31 -16.00 -14.01
CA ILE A 109 -0.05 -14.98 -13.00
C ILE A 109 0.58 -15.57 -11.74
N VAL A 110 1.31 -14.73 -11.02
CA VAL A 110 1.68 -14.96 -9.62
C VAL A 110 0.97 -13.90 -8.78
N ILE A 111 0.21 -14.34 -7.78
CA ILE A 111 -0.34 -13.43 -6.77
C ILE A 111 0.66 -13.34 -5.62
N THR A 112 1.04 -12.12 -5.25
CA THR A 112 2.16 -11.84 -4.33
C THR A 112 1.75 -10.88 -3.21
N ASP A 113 0.54 -11.04 -2.66
CA ASP A 113 0.06 -10.22 -1.54
C ASP A 113 1.10 -10.05 -0.41
N HIS A 114 1.23 -8.83 0.13
CA HIS A 114 2.22 -8.53 1.17
C HIS A 114 2.08 -9.44 2.40
N ASN A 115 3.11 -10.25 2.66
CA ASN A 115 3.24 -11.08 3.87
C ASN A 115 2.02 -11.97 4.16
N THR A 116 1.27 -12.39 3.15
CA THR A 116 0.15 -13.32 3.27
C THR A 116 -0.06 -14.13 1.99
N PHE A 117 -0.34 -15.43 2.12
CA PHE A 117 -0.65 -16.29 0.98
C PHE A 117 -2.17 -16.35 0.67
N THR A 118 -3.02 -15.68 1.46
CA THR A 118 -4.47 -15.90 1.40
C THR A 118 -5.08 -15.57 0.03
N GLY A 119 -4.71 -14.44 -0.58
CA GLY A 119 -5.21 -14.11 -1.92
C GLY A 119 -4.67 -15.03 -3.00
N ALA A 120 -3.42 -15.49 -2.89
CA ALA A 120 -2.83 -16.45 -3.81
C ALA A 120 -3.47 -17.84 -3.73
N GLU A 121 -3.78 -18.31 -2.52
CA GLU A 121 -4.52 -19.57 -2.31
C GLU A 121 -5.92 -19.52 -2.91
N GLU A 122 -6.64 -18.42 -2.68
CA GLU A 122 -8.00 -18.22 -3.21
C GLU A 122 -7.98 -18.05 -4.75
N ALA A 123 -7.05 -17.27 -5.30
CA ALA A 123 -6.88 -17.11 -6.74
C ALA A 123 -6.58 -18.46 -7.43
N LEU A 124 -5.73 -19.30 -6.83
CA LEU A 124 -5.41 -20.62 -7.38
C LEU A 124 -6.64 -21.53 -7.44
N GLU A 125 -7.44 -21.57 -6.37
CA GLU A 125 -8.66 -22.37 -6.33
C GLU A 125 -9.66 -21.88 -7.40
N ILE A 126 -9.89 -20.57 -7.47
CA ILE A 126 -10.78 -19.95 -8.47
C ILE A 126 -10.29 -20.25 -9.89
N ALA A 127 -9.00 -20.06 -10.18
CA ALA A 127 -8.45 -20.31 -11.50
C ALA A 127 -8.62 -21.78 -11.93
N ARG A 128 -8.37 -22.73 -11.03
CA ARG A 128 -8.54 -24.17 -11.32
C ARG A 128 -10.00 -24.58 -11.52
N ILE A 129 -10.96 -23.90 -10.88
CA ILE A 129 -12.39 -24.21 -10.97
C ILE A 129 -13.06 -23.50 -12.15
N GLU A 130 -12.76 -22.22 -12.34
CA GLU A 130 -13.48 -21.34 -13.27
C GLU A 130 -12.72 -21.03 -14.56
N PHE A 131 -11.38 -21.02 -14.51
CA PHE A 131 -10.54 -20.47 -15.59
C PHE A 131 -9.41 -21.41 -16.03
N ASN A 132 -9.53 -22.71 -15.77
CA ASN A 132 -8.42 -23.66 -15.91
C ASN A 132 -7.85 -23.72 -17.33
N ASP A 133 -8.69 -23.50 -18.36
CA ASP A 133 -8.26 -23.51 -19.76
C ASP A 133 -7.88 -22.12 -20.28
N THR A 134 -7.84 -21.10 -19.42
CA THR A 134 -7.60 -19.69 -19.79
C THR A 134 -6.43 -19.07 -19.05
N ILE A 135 -6.28 -19.33 -17.75
CA ILE A 135 -5.21 -18.75 -16.94
C ILE A 135 -4.69 -19.74 -15.89
N LYS A 136 -3.38 -19.73 -15.66
CA LYS A 136 -2.74 -20.45 -14.56
C LYS A 136 -2.30 -19.50 -13.47
N VAL A 137 -2.43 -19.93 -12.22
CA VAL A 137 -1.97 -19.16 -11.06
C VAL A 137 -0.86 -19.95 -10.38
N LEU A 138 0.23 -19.26 -10.05
CA LEU A 138 1.25 -19.78 -9.15
C LEU A 138 1.13 -19.08 -7.79
N ILE A 139 1.40 -19.81 -6.70
CA ILE A 139 1.38 -19.23 -5.37
C ILE A 139 2.66 -18.43 -5.16
N GLY A 140 2.51 -17.15 -4.86
CA GLY A 140 3.58 -16.28 -4.41
C GLY A 140 3.23 -15.54 -3.12
N VAL A 141 4.20 -14.81 -2.60
CA VAL A 141 4.03 -13.78 -1.56
C VAL A 141 5.12 -12.75 -1.76
N GLU A 142 4.79 -11.46 -1.63
CA GLU A 142 5.82 -10.44 -1.46
C GLU A 142 6.19 -10.37 0.02
N TRP A 143 7.36 -10.89 0.36
CA TRP A 143 7.93 -10.72 1.69
C TRP A 143 8.42 -9.28 1.87
N THR A 144 7.60 -8.50 2.55
CA THR A 144 7.67 -7.03 2.57
C THR A 144 8.22 -6.55 3.90
N THR A 145 9.34 -5.83 3.85
CA THR A 145 10.04 -5.31 5.02
C THR A 145 10.54 -3.89 4.80
N ALA A 146 11.04 -3.23 5.85
CA ALA A 146 11.59 -1.89 5.77
C ALA A 146 12.95 -1.82 5.05
N ARG A 147 13.54 -2.98 4.71
CA ARG A 147 14.84 -3.07 4.01
C ARG A 147 14.73 -3.63 2.60
N CYS A 148 13.74 -4.46 2.32
CA CYS A 148 13.58 -5.13 1.03
C CYS A 148 12.17 -5.64 0.83
N HIS A 149 11.85 -5.83 -0.45
CA HIS A 149 10.66 -6.48 -0.96
C HIS A 149 11.12 -7.63 -1.86
N LEU A 150 10.65 -8.85 -1.57
CA LEU A 150 11.05 -10.06 -2.28
C LEU A 150 9.84 -10.92 -2.59
N ASP A 151 9.57 -11.21 -3.87
CA ASP A 151 8.61 -12.25 -4.20
C ASP A 151 9.21 -13.63 -3.96
N LEU A 152 8.48 -14.45 -3.20
CA LEU A 152 8.78 -15.86 -2.96
C LEU A 152 7.78 -16.71 -3.74
N ILE A 153 8.18 -17.19 -4.92
CA ILE A 153 7.32 -17.96 -5.82
C ILE A 153 7.49 -19.45 -5.51
N LEU A 154 6.39 -20.15 -5.28
CA LEU A 154 6.40 -21.54 -4.80
C LEU A 154 6.12 -22.54 -5.94
N PRO A 155 6.72 -23.74 -5.89
CA PRO A 155 6.41 -24.77 -6.88
C PRO A 155 4.98 -25.30 -6.69
N PRO A 156 4.31 -25.78 -7.75
CA PRO A 156 2.92 -26.26 -7.69
C PRO A 156 2.68 -27.41 -6.69
N ASN A 157 3.73 -28.16 -6.34
CA ASN A 157 3.67 -29.24 -5.35
C ASN A 157 3.91 -28.79 -3.90
N ALA A 158 4.16 -27.50 -3.65
CA ALA A 158 4.30 -26.98 -2.30
C ALA A 158 2.95 -26.99 -1.56
N THR A 159 2.94 -27.52 -0.34
CA THR A 159 1.74 -27.58 0.49
C THR A 159 1.66 -26.36 1.41
N LYS A 160 0.44 -25.97 1.78
CA LYS A 160 0.19 -24.89 2.76
C LYS A 160 0.95 -25.06 4.06
N GLU A 161 1.05 -26.29 4.55
CA GLU A 161 1.83 -26.63 5.73
C GLU A 161 3.32 -26.30 5.58
N ASN A 162 3.87 -26.47 4.37
CA ASN A 162 5.27 -26.21 4.10
C ASN A 162 5.55 -24.72 3.95
N TYR A 163 4.79 -24.01 3.12
CA TYR A 163 5.09 -22.60 2.83
C TYR A 163 4.61 -21.62 3.90
N SER A 164 3.60 -21.96 4.70
CA SER A 164 3.18 -21.08 5.82
C SER A 164 4.33 -20.79 6.79
N LYS A 165 5.28 -21.73 6.90
CA LYS A 165 6.49 -21.62 7.74
C LYS A 165 7.42 -20.48 7.32
N LEU A 166 7.38 -20.07 6.05
CA LEU A 166 8.13 -18.90 5.57
C LEU A 166 7.68 -17.61 6.27
N LEU A 167 6.42 -17.56 6.72
CA LEU A 167 5.79 -16.38 7.32
C LEU A 167 5.37 -16.59 8.78
N ASP A 168 5.87 -17.63 9.46
CA ASP A 168 5.46 -18.00 10.83
C ASP A 168 5.64 -16.87 11.86
N GLN A 169 6.47 -15.86 11.55
CA GLN A 169 6.70 -14.70 12.41
C GLN A 169 5.99 -13.43 11.94
N ARG A 170 5.10 -13.47 10.92
CA ARG A 170 4.37 -12.35 10.29
C ARG A 170 4.91 -10.98 10.71
N LYS A 171 6.14 -10.70 10.28
CA LYS A 171 6.81 -9.46 10.63
C LYS A 171 6.28 -8.41 9.67
N GLY A 172 5.65 -7.37 10.21
CA GLY A 172 4.99 -6.35 9.39
C GLY A 172 5.96 -5.53 8.54
N ILE A 173 5.44 -4.68 7.66
CA ILE A 173 6.19 -3.87 6.68
C ILE A 173 7.26 -2.98 7.34
N THR A 174 7.09 -2.57 8.61
CA THR A 174 8.08 -1.78 9.35
C THR A 174 9.24 -2.62 9.93
N TYR A 175 9.26 -3.92 9.66
CA TYR A 175 10.29 -4.81 10.15
C TYR A 175 11.62 -4.57 9.45
N THR A 176 12.73 -4.50 10.19
CA THR A 176 14.07 -4.28 9.64
C THR A 176 14.90 -5.56 9.80
N PRO A 177 14.89 -6.50 8.82
CA PRO A 177 15.62 -7.76 8.94
C PRO A 177 17.14 -7.56 8.98
N SER A 178 17.88 -8.48 9.60
CA SER A 178 19.33 -8.57 9.39
C SER A 178 19.65 -9.20 8.03
N ASP A 179 20.91 -9.11 7.59
CA ASP A 179 21.36 -9.77 6.36
C ASP A 179 21.23 -11.29 6.46
N GLU A 180 21.46 -11.86 7.66
CA GLU A 180 21.30 -13.30 7.93
C GLU A 180 19.83 -13.73 7.83
N GLU A 181 18.89 -12.88 8.24
CA GLU A 181 17.47 -13.18 8.11
C GLU A 181 17.00 -13.13 6.65
N MET A 182 17.49 -12.16 5.86
CA MET A 182 17.24 -12.12 4.42
C MET A 182 17.84 -13.34 3.70
N GLN A 183 19.08 -13.72 4.04
CA GLN A 183 19.67 -14.97 3.54
C GLN A 183 18.86 -16.20 3.97
N SER A 184 18.35 -16.21 5.21
CA SER A 184 17.55 -17.33 5.70
C SER A 184 16.22 -17.46 4.94
N ILE A 185 15.50 -16.37 4.66
CA ILE A 185 14.24 -16.47 3.91
C ILE A 185 14.48 -16.91 2.47
N ILE A 186 15.57 -16.47 1.84
CA ILE A 186 16.00 -16.92 0.51
C ILE A 186 16.26 -18.44 0.53
N ASN A 187 17.13 -18.89 1.43
CA ASN A 187 17.47 -20.32 1.55
C ASN A 187 16.27 -21.21 1.91
N ASN A 188 15.37 -20.72 2.78
CA ASN A 188 14.16 -21.46 3.16
C ASN A 188 13.21 -21.61 1.97
N THR A 189 13.10 -20.58 1.13
CA THR A 189 12.32 -20.62 -0.12
C THR A 189 12.90 -21.65 -1.09
N HIS A 190 14.22 -21.66 -1.29
CA HIS A 190 14.89 -22.66 -2.13
C HIS A 190 14.78 -24.08 -1.58
N THR A 191 14.74 -24.26 -0.27
CA THR A 191 14.54 -25.58 0.37
C THR A 191 13.17 -26.18 0.01
N LEU A 192 12.17 -25.33 -0.22
CA LEU A 192 10.86 -25.76 -0.74
C LEU A 192 10.86 -25.98 -2.26
N GLY A 193 11.97 -25.69 -2.95
CA GLY A 193 12.07 -25.68 -4.40
C GLY A 193 11.51 -24.41 -5.05
N GLY A 194 11.21 -23.37 -4.26
CA GLY A 194 10.72 -22.07 -4.71
C GLY A 194 11.82 -21.21 -5.33
N LEU A 195 11.41 -20.04 -5.81
CA LEU A 195 12.25 -19.03 -6.47
C LEU A 195 12.13 -17.70 -5.74
N VAL A 196 13.18 -16.89 -5.78
CA VAL A 196 13.19 -15.55 -5.19
C VAL A 196 13.41 -14.47 -6.23
N VAL A 197 12.52 -13.50 -6.27
CA VAL A 197 12.62 -12.28 -7.08
C VAL A 197 12.94 -11.10 -6.19
N VAL A 198 13.86 -10.24 -6.61
CA VAL A 198 14.05 -8.91 -6.00
C VAL A 198 13.14 -7.93 -6.70
N ASN A 199 12.16 -7.39 -5.96
CA ASN A 199 11.10 -6.56 -6.52
C ASN A 199 11.57 -5.12 -6.72
N HIS A 200 10.99 -4.45 -7.73
CA HIS A 200 11.09 -3.02 -8.04
C HIS A 200 12.37 -2.35 -7.55
N PHE A 201 13.52 -2.90 -7.95
CA PHE A 201 14.82 -2.60 -7.34
C PHE A 201 15.11 -1.09 -7.28
N LEU A 202 14.75 -0.33 -8.32
CA LEU A 202 14.95 1.11 -8.38
C LEU A 202 14.20 1.84 -7.26
N TRP A 203 12.92 1.51 -7.06
CA TRP A 203 12.11 2.09 -5.99
C TRP A 203 12.64 1.64 -4.63
N SER A 204 12.84 0.33 -4.46
CA SER A 204 13.30 -0.22 -3.19
C SER A 204 14.66 0.34 -2.75
N ALA A 205 15.61 0.51 -3.67
CA ALA A 205 16.92 1.08 -3.38
C ALA A 205 16.90 2.59 -3.08
N GLU A 206 15.90 3.32 -3.59
CA GLU A 206 15.71 4.74 -3.31
C GLU A 206 15.04 4.98 -1.95
N TYR A 207 14.04 4.18 -1.61
CA TYR A 207 13.13 4.46 -0.49
C TYR A 207 13.34 3.58 0.74
N LEU A 208 13.91 2.37 0.61
CA LEU A 208 14.09 1.46 1.74
C LEU A 208 15.43 1.67 2.44
N ASN A 209 15.40 1.57 3.76
CA ASN A 209 16.58 1.84 4.57
C ASN A 209 17.54 0.66 4.50
N ASN A 210 18.82 0.92 4.23
CA ASN A 210 19.86 -0.12 4.20
C ASN A 210 19.50 -1.28 3.24
N HIS A 211 18.94 -0.93 2.07
CA HIS A 211 18.60 -1.88 1.02
C HIS A 211 19.86 -2.58 0.47
N PRO A 212 19.86 -3.91 0.32
CA PRO A 212 20.99 -4.64 -0.26
C PRO A 212 21.32 -4.24 -1.69
N THR A 213 22.59 -4.31 -2.05
CA THR A 213 23.04 -4.11 -3.43
C THR A 213 22.69 -5.32 -4.31
N ARG A 214 22.65 -5.13 -5.64
CA ARG A 214 22.48 -6.24 -6.60
C ARG A 214 23.52 -7.35 -6.39
N GLN A 215 24.77 -6.97 -6.08
CA GLN A 215 25.82 -7.94 -5.78
C GLN A 215 25.53 -8.76 -4.53
N GLN A 216 25.05 -8.12 -3.45
CA GLN A 216 24.65 -8.86 -2.24
C GLN A 216 23.51 -9.84 -2.54
N TYR A 217 22.49 -9.43 -3.29
CA TYR A 217 21.41 -10.34 -3.68
C TYR A 217 21.91 -11.52 -4.52
N LEU A 218 22.79 -11.26 -5.48
CA LEU A 218 23.46 -12.32 -6.26
C LEU A 218 24.23 -13.28 -5.35
N ASP A 219 25.02 -12.75 -4.41
CA ASP A 219 25.82 -13.55 -3.47
C ASP A 219 24.93 -14.37 -2.53
N TRP A 220 23.73 -13.89 -2.22
CA TRP A 220 22.72 -14.60 -1.41
C TRP A 220 21.90 -15.60 -2.22
N GLY A 221 22.06 -15.62 -3.54
CA GLY A 221 21.50 -16.64 -4.42
C GLY A 221 20.09 -16.37 -4.92
N VAL A 222 19.63 -15.12 -4.99
CA VAL A 222 18.33 -14.82 -5.63
C VAL A 222 18.29 -15.34 -7.07
N ASP A 223 17.08 -15.61 -7.60
CA ASP A 223 16.91 -16.17 -8.94
C ASP A 223 16.67 -15.10 -10.00
N TYR A 224 15.99 -14.02 -9.59
CA TYR A 224 15.54 -12.94 -10.45
C TYR A 224 15.74 -11.59 -9.80
N ILE A 225 15.88 -10.57 -10.65
CA ILE A 225 15.57 -9.18 -10.31
C ILE A 225 14.44 -8.76 -11.25
N GLU A 226 13.40 -8.14 -10.69
CA GLU A 226 12.33 -7.53 -11.47
C GLU A 226 12.92 -6.37 -12.26
N ILE A 227 13.04 -6.56 -13.58
CA ILE A 227 13.71 -5.61 -14.48
C ILE A 227 12.76 -4.53 -15.01
N ILE A 228 11.45 -4.75 -14.91
CA ILE A 228 10.42 -3.79 -15.23
C ILE A 228 9.31 -4.00 -14.21
N ASN A 229 9.03 -2.95 -13.45
CA ASN A 229 7.92 -2.89 -12.50
C ASN A 229 7.05 -1.71 -12.91
N GLU A 230 5.74 -1.93 -13.04
CA GLU A 230 4.81 -0.95 -13.61
C GLU A 230 5.38 -0.32 -14.90
N SER A 231 5.58 1.00 -14.90
CA SER A 231 6.11 1.79 -16.02
C SER A 231 7.62 2.02 -15.99
N ALA A 232 8.32 1.47 -14.99
CA ALA A 232 9.71 1.79 -14.67
C ALA A 232 10.70 0.68 -15.12
N PRO A 233 11.29 0.78 -16.32
CA PRO A 233 12.32 -0.16 -16.76
C PRO A 233 13.67 0.10 -16.07
N ASP A 234 14.34 -0.97 -15.66
CA ASP A 234 15.65 -0.96 -15.03
C ASP A 234 16.70 -1.62 -15.92
N SER A 235 17.24 -0.86 -16.87
CA SER A 235 18.29 -1.34 -17.78
C SER A 235 19.56 -1.79 -17.03
N THR A 236 19.83 -1.24 -15.84
CA THR A 236 20.98 -1.63 -15.04
C THR A 236 20.80 -3.04 -14.48
N SER A 237 19.59 -3.38 -14.02
CA SER A 237 19.24 -4.74 -13.61
C SER A 237 19.22 -5.71 -14.80
N VAL A 238 18.76 -5.30 -15.98
CA VAL A 238 18.83 -6.14 -17.20
C VAL A 238 20.27 -6.56 -17.47
N ASP A 239 21.20 -5.61 -17.58
CA ASP A 239 22.62 -5.90 -17.83
C ASP A 239 23.23 -6.74 -16.71
N PHE A 240 22.89 -6.43 -15.45
CA PHE A 240 23.37 -7.18 -14.30
C PHE A 240 22.91 -8.65 -14.34
N CYS A 241 21.63 -8.90 -14.63
CA CYS A 241 21.09 -10.26 -14.69
C CYS A 241 21.77 -11.08 -15.80
N LEU A 242 21.86 -10.50 -17.01
CA LEU A 242 22.46 -11.17 -18.17
C LEU A 242 23.94 -11.51 -17.96
N ASN A 243 24.68 -10.66 -17.25
CA ASN A 243 26.10 -10.89 -16.96
C ASN A 243 26.34 -11.88 -15.81
N ASN A 244 25.33 -12.20 -14.99
CA ASN A 244 25.47 -13.02 -13.79
C ASN A 244 24.58 -14.28 -13.77
N SER A 245 24.02 -14.68 -14.90
CA SER A 245 23.13 -15.86 -15.02
C SER A 245 21.89 -15.82 -14.10
N LEU A 246 21.39 -14.62 -13.78
CA LEU A 246 20.07 -14.43 -13.18
C LEU A 246 19.02 -14.37 -14.28
N GLY A 247 17.79 -14.75 -13.93
CA GLY A 247 16.65 -14.59 -14.84
C GLY A 247 16.22 -13.12 -14.95
N VAL A 248 15.51 -12.81 -16.03
CA VAL A 248 14.84 -11.52 -16.21
C VAL A 248 13.33 -11.72 -16.07
N ILE A 249 12.66 -10.86 -15.31
CA ILE A 249 11.22 -10.97 -15.09
C ILE A 249 10.61 -9.58 -14.94
N THR A 250 9.34 -9.46 -15.29
CA THR A 250 8.58 -8.21 -15.19
C THR A 250 7.35 -8.43 -14.35
N GLY A 251 6.97 -7.45 -13.54
CA GLY A 251 5.77 -7.47 -12.75
C GLY A 251 4.93 -6.21 -12.94
N THR A 252 3.61 -6.36 -12.83
CA THR A 252 2.71 -5.20 -12.88
C THR A 252 2.67 -4.46 -11.55
N ASP A 253 2.89 -5.17 -10.45
CA ASP A 253 2.74 -4.66 -9.08
C ASP A 253 1.36 -3.99 -8.89
N MET A 254 0.36 -4.63 -9.51
CA MET A 254 -0.97 -4.07 -9.60
C MET A 254 -1.64 -4.03 -8.23
N HIS A 255 -1.83 -2.81 -7.74
CA HIS A 255 -2.67 -2.50 -6.59
C HIS A 255 -4.05 -1.98 -7.00
N GLN A 256 -4.12 -1.30 -8.15
CA GLN A 256 -5.35 -0.81 -8.76
C GLN A 256 -5.37 -1.16 -10.24
N PRO A 257 -6.51 -1.61 -10.79
CA PRO A 257 -6.59 -1.97 -12.18
C PRO A 257 -6.33 -0.76 -13.09
N GLY A 258 -5.55 -0.99 -14.13
CA GLY A 258 -5.15 0.04 -15.07
C GLY A 258 -4.42 -0.55 -16.28
N PRO A 259 -3.78 0.31 -17.10
CA PRO A 259 -2.96 -0.16 -18.20
C PRO A 259 -1.65 -0.79 -17.69
N VAL A 260 -1.11 -1.75 -18.44
CA VAL A 260 0.15 -2.44 -18.13
C VAL A 260 1.23 -2.12 -19.16
N TYR A 261 2.49 -2.31 -18.79
CA TYR A 261 3.63 -1.92 -19.63
C TYR A 261 4.49 -3.11 -20.05
N SER A 262 4.37 -4.27 -19.40
CA SER A 262 5.28 -5.39 -19.64
C SER A 262 4.64 -6.75 -19.38
N TRP A 263 5.18 -7.75 -20.08
CA TRP A 263 4.78 -9.14 -19.95
C TRP A 263 6.03 -10.00 -19.92
N THR A 264 6.11 -10.93 -18.98
CA THR A 264 7.12 -12.00 -19.03
C THR A 264 6.65 -13.04 -20.03
N THR A 265 7.49 -13.42 -21.00
CA THR A 265 7.15 -14.41 -22.02
C THR A 265 7.84 -15.72 -21.75
N LEU A 266 7.09 -16.82 -21.85
CA LEU A 266 7.59 -18.19 -21.67
C LEU A 266 7.33 -19.03 -22.93
N ASN A 267 8.10 -20.11 -23.06
CA ASN A 267 7.86 -21.16 -24.05
C ASN A 267 7.63 -22.47 -23.31
N VAL A 268 6.37 -22.71 -22.96
CA VAL A 268 5.98 -23.88 -22.16
C VAL A 268 5.66 -25.06 -23.07
N SER A 269 6.01 -26.27 -22.63
CA SER A 269 5.69 -27.50 -23.36
C SER A 269 4.20 -27.83 -23.35
N GLU A 270 3.49 -27.39 -22.32
CA GLU A 270 2.06 -27.58 -22.13
C GLU A 270 1.50 -26.47 -21.24
N PHE A 271 0.18 -26.24 -21.30
CA PHE A 271 -0.50 -25.23 -20.49
C PHE A 271 -0.79 -25.76 -19.08
N SER A 272 0.25 -25.88 -18.26
CA SER A 272 0.17 -26.35 -16.87
C SER A 272 1.01 -25.49 -15.93
N GLU A 273 0.63 -25.48 -14.64
CA GLU A 273 1.38 -24.78 -13.59
C GLU A 273 2.80 -25.34 -13.46
N GLU A 274 2.97 -26.67 -13.63
CA GLU A 274 4.27 -27.35 -13.59
C GLU A 274 5.19 -26.95 -14.75
N ALA A 275 4.66 -26.84 -15.97
CA ALA A 275 5.45 -26.43 -17.13
C ALA A 275 5.88 -24.96 -17.00
N ILE A 276 4.97 -24.08 -16.56
CA ILE A 276 5.27 -22.66 -16.30
C ILE A 276 6.36 -22.54 -15.24
N PHE A 277 6.20 -23.21 -14.09
CA PHE A 277 7.18 -23.15 -13.02
C PHE A 277 8.53 -23.74 -13.44
N THR A 278 8.54 -24.76 -14.31
CA THR A 278 9.78 -25.32 -14.88
C THR A 278 10.54 -24.29 -15.70
N GLU A 279 9.86 -23.53 -16.57
CA GLU A 279 10.51 -22.46 -17.35
C GLU A 279 11.07 -21.35 -16.44
N LEU A 280 10.33 -20.98 -15.38
CA LEU A 280 10.80 -20.03 -14.37
C LEU A 280 12.00 -20.57 -13.59
N LYS A 281 11.98 -21.83 -13.18
CA LYS A 281 13.09 -22.42 -12.43
C LYS A 281 14.38 -22.46 -13.24
N GLU A 282 14.26 -22.72 -14.54
CA GLU A 282 15.38 -22.81 -15.46
C GLU A 282 15.76 -21.44 -16.07
N ARG A 283 15.11 -20.36 -15.64
CA ARG A 283 15.37 -18.97 -16.07
C ARG A 283 15.25 -18.79 -17.58
N ARG A 284 14.35 -19.56 -18.22
CA ARG A 284 14.04 -19.48 -19.65
C ARG A 284 12.92 -18.47 -19.92
N THR A 285 13.16 -17.26 -19.45
CA THR A 285 12.24 -16.13 -19.61
C THR A 285 12.73 -15.16 -20.66
N HIS A 286 11.79 -14.46 -21.27
CA HIS A 286 12.03 -13.23 -22.00
C HIS A 286 10.94 -12.22 -21.62
N TYR A 287 10.96 -11.02 -22.18
CA TYR A 287 9.99 -9.99 -21.81
C TYR A 287 9.56 -9.15 -23.00
N ILE A 288 8.36 -8.61 -22.89
CA ILE A 288 7.84 -7.56 -23.76
C ILE A 288 7.78 -6.29 -22.92
N TYR A 289 8.20 -5.16 -23.49
CA TYR A 289 8.02 -3.85 -22.88
C TYR A 289 7.36 -2.89 -23.86
N ASN A 290 6.36 -2.17 -23.39
CA ASN A 290 5.66 -1.12 -24.11
C ASN A 290 5.72 0.19 -23.30
N GLY A 291 6.60 1.10 -23.71
CA GLY A 291 6.76 2.41 -23.06
C GLY A 291 5.56 3.35 -23.17
N PHE A 292 4.52 3.00 -23.95
CA PHE A 292 3.27 3.77 -24.06
C PHE A 292 2.11 3.16 -23.26
N SER A 293 2.34 2.05 -22.54
CA SER A 293 1.33 1.22 -21.88
C SER A 293 0.35 0.52 -22.83
N SER A 294 -0.34 -0.51 -22.35
CA SER A 294 -1.51 -1.09 -23.01
C SER A 294 -2.63 -0.03 -23.08
N PRO A 295 -3.56 -0.12 -24.05
CA PRO A 295 -4.83 0.55 -23.89
C PRO A 295 -5.49 0.07 -22.59
N TYR A 296 -6.34 0.90 -22.01
CA TYR A 296 -7.19 0.52 -20.88
C TYR A 296 -8.45 1.39 -20.91
N GLU A 297 -9.47 0.91 -21.61
CA GLU A 297 -10.72 1.64 -21.89
C GLU A 297 -11.88 1.11 -21.02
N VAL A 298 -11.57 0.67 -19.81
CA VAL A 298 -12.55 0.18 -18.83
C VAL A 298 -13.00 1.34 -17.94
N GLU A 299 -14.31 1.59 -17.89
CA GLU A 299 -14.89 2.59 -17.00
C GLU A 299 -15.35 1.93 -15.69
N HIS A 300 -14.74 2.32 -14.58
CA HIS A 300 -15.12 1.85 -13.25
C HIS A 300 -16.06 2.82 -12.56
N LYS A 301 -17.07 2.28 -11.86
CA LYS A 301 -18.05 3.09 -11.14
C LYS A 301 -17.44 3.62 -9.85
N ILE A 302 -17.59 4.92 -9.59
CA ILE A 302 -17.13 5.50 -8.33
C ILE A 302 -17.98 4.99 -7.17
N ASP A 303 -17.35 4.58 -6.06
CA ASP A 303 -18.06 4.15 -4.86
C ASP A 303 -18.61 5.37 -4.08
N PRO A 304 -19.95 5.49 -3.92
CA PRO A 304 -20.54 6.57 -3.13
C PRO A 304 -20.16 6.51 -1.64
N ILE A 305 -19.83 5.33 -1.10
CA ILE A 305 -19.37 5.19 0.29
C ILE A 305 -17.98 5.81 0.42
N TYR A 306 -17.07 5.52 -0.52
CA TYR A 306 -15.76 6.16 -0.57
C TYR A 306 -15.87 7.68 -0.61
N ILE A 307 -16.70 8.26 -1.50
CA ILE A 307 -16.90 9.71 -1.58
C ILE A 307 -17.35 10.27 -0.22
N THR A 308 -18.26 9.58 0.46
CA THR A 308 -18.81 10.01 1.75
C THR A 308 -17.76 9.97 2.86
N LEU A 309 -16.91 8.95 2.86
CA LEU A 309 -15.88 8.74 3.88
C LEU A 309 -14.54 9.41 3.55
N TYR A 310 -14.38 9.92 2.32
CA TYR A 310 -13.13 10.47 1.79
C TYR A 310 -12.42 11.44 2.74
N PRO A 311 -13.09 12.43 3.37
CA PRO A 311 -12.41 13.33 4.30
C PRO A 311 -11.79 12.62 5.51
N LEU A 312 -12.43 11.56 6.02
CA LEU A 312 -11.90 10.77 7.14
C LEU A 312 -10.75 9.87 6.67
N ILE A 313 -10.87 9.25 5.50
CA ILE A 313 -9.79 8.44 4.91
C ILE A 313 -8.52 9.30 4.75
N LYS A 314 -8.63 10.51 4.20
CA LYS A 314 -7.50 11.44 4.04
C LYS A 314 -6.87 11.90 5.36
N ILE A 315 -7.65 12.00 6.44
CA ILE A 315 -7.09 12.25 7.77
C ILE A 315 -6.29 11.04 8.26
N GLY A 316 -6.75 9.81 7.98
CA GLY A 316 -6.04 8.58 8.28
C GLY A 316 -4.70 8.50 7.56
N GLU A 317 -4.70 8.71 6.24
CA GLU A 317 -3.50 8.75 5.39
C GLU A 317 -2.47 9.75 5.90
N MET A 318 -2.91 10.98 6.23
CA MET A 318 -2.04 12.00 6.80
C MET A 318 -1.36 11.50 8.10
N PHE A 319 -2.09 10.85 9.00
CA PHE A 319 -1.50 10.33 10.24
C PHE A 319 -0.56 9.16 10.01
N ASP A 320 -0.85 8.28 9.04
CA ASP A 320 0.01 7.16 8.66
C ASP A 320 1.34 7.66 8.06
N GLU A 321 1.29 8.64 7.15
CA GLU A 321 2.49 9.27 6.59
C GLU A 321 3.36 9.88 7.70
N MET A 322 2.73 10.61 8.62
CA MET A 322 3.40 11.24 9.77
C MET A 322 4.07 10.23 10.71
N TYR A 323 3.54 9.00 10.77
CA TYR A 323 4.10 7.91 11.55
C TYR A 323 5.27 7.22 10.83
N ARG A 324 5.12 6.93 9.53
CA ARG A 324 6.10 6.13 8.77
C ARG A 324 7.38 6.89 8.44
N ARG A 325 7.31 8.21 8.17
CA ARG A 325 8.49 8.96 7.75
C ARG A 325 9.04 9.83 8.87
N GLU A 326 10.32 9.65 9.21
CA GLU A 326 10.98 10.42 10.26
C GLU A 326 10.91 11.94 10.04
N ILE A 327 10.97 12.38 8.77
CA ILE A 327 10.85 13.79 8.38
C ILE A 327 9.50 14.42 8.80
N TYR A 328 8.46 13.61 8.96
CA TYR A 328 7.12 14.07 9.32
C TYR A 328 6.81 13.97 10.82
N ARG A 329 7.72 13.42 11.65
CA ARG A 329 7.59 13.47 13.12
C ARG A 329 7.54 14.92 13.64
N VAL A 330 8.28 15.82 13.00
CA VAL A 330 8.23 17.26 13.31
C VAL A 330 6.86 17.85 12.96
N GLN A 331 6.23 17.40 11.87
CA GLN A 331 4.89 17.84 11.50
C GLN A 331 3.85 17.41 12.54
N PHE A 332 4.01 16.27 13.21
CA PHE A 332 3.13 15.87 14.32
C PHE A 332 3.18 16.86 15.48
N ILE A 333 4.37 17.31 15.85
CA ILE A 333 4.53 18.34 16.89
C ILE A 333 3.85 19.65 16.44
N VAL A 334 4.05 20.06 15.18
CA VAL A 334 3.42 21.26 14.62
C VAL A 334 1.88 21.14 14.61
N PHE A 335 1.34 19.98 14.25
CA PHE A 335 -0.09 19.68 14.31
C PHE A 335 -0.65 19.84 15.74
N LEU A 336 0.03 19.29 16.75
CA LEU A 336 -0.36 19.46 18.15
C LEU A 336 -0.35 20.93 18.58
N LEU A 337 0.64 21.71 18.12
CA LEU A 337 0.70 23.15 18.38
C LEU A 337 -0.48 23.89 17.73
N TYR A 338 -0.92 23.51 16.53
CA TYR A 338 -2.12 24.08 15.91
C TYR A 338 -3.40 23.75 16.69
N VAL A 339 -3.54 22.51 17.18
CA VAL A 339 -4.68 22.11 18.02
C VAL A 339 -4.73 22.94 19.30
N ILE A 340 -3.59 23.09 19.99
CA ILE A 340 -3.49 23.88 21.23
C ILE A 340 -3.78 25.37 20.95
N GLY A 341 -3.15 25.93 19.90
CA GLY A 341 -3.34 27.33 19.51
C GLY A 341 -4.79 27.64 19.13
N GLY A 342 -5.43 26.76 18.35
CA GLY A 342 -6.84 26.86 17.98
C GLY A 342 -7.76 26.77 19.21
N PHE A 343 -7.48 25.87 20.15
CA PHE A 343 -8.23 25.79 21.39
C PHE A 343 -8.10 27.07 22.23
N ILE A 344 -6.89 27.60 22.41
CA ILE A 344 -6.67 28.86 23.13
C ILE A 344 -7.44 30.01 22.46
N PHE A 345 -7.36 30.11 21.12
CA PHE A 345 -8.06 31.14 20.35
C PHE A 345 -9.58 31.07 20.53
N THR A 346 -10.18 29.88 20.45
CA THR A 346 -11.63 29.70 20.65
C THR A 346 -12.06 30.03 22.08
N GLU A 347 -11.25 29.72 23.09
CA GLU A 347 -11.50 30.09 24.48
C GLU A 347 -11.42 31.61 24.68
N LEU A 348 -10.47 32.30 24.05
CA LEU A 348 -10.37 33.76 24.07
C LEU A 348 -11.61 34.42 23.45
N ILE A 349 -12.07 33.93 22.29
CA ILE A 349 -13.31 34.40 21.64
C ILE A 349 -14.51 34.20 22.57
N ARG A 350 -14.63 33.02 23.20
CA ARG A 350 -15.71 32.71 24.15
C ARG A 350 -15.72 33.68 25.33
N LEU A 351 -14.55 33.99 25.89
CA LEU A 351 -14.41 34.95 26.98
C LEU A 351 -14.80 36.37 26.53
N MET A 352 -14.38 36.78 25.33
CA MET A 352 -14.75 38.06 24.74
C MET A 352 -16.28 38.19 24.60
N PHE A 353 -16.98 37.17 24.08
CA PHE A 353 -18.44 37.19 23.99
C PHE A 353 -19.13 37.24 25.37
N ARG A 354 -18.59 36.57 26.39
CA ARG A 354 -19.10 36.65 27.76
C ARG A 354 -18.96 38.06 28.33
N LEU A 355 -17.81 38.70 28.11
CA LEU A 355 -17.56 40.08 28.52
C LEU A 355 -18.51 41.06 27.84
N LEU A 356 -18.73 40.91 26.52
CA LEU A 356 -19.69 41.72 25.78
C LEU A 356 -21.11 41.57 26.32
N LYS A 357 -21.60 40.33 26.49
CA LYS A 357 -22.94 40.06 27.06
C LYS A 357 -23.11 40.66 28.45
N TRP A 358 -22.08 40.57 29.30
CA TRP A 358 -22.10 41.18 30.63
C TRP A 358 -22.18 42.70 30.55
N ARG A 359 -21.36 43.35 29.70
CA ARG A 359 -21.39 44.81 29.49
C ARG A 359 -22.76 45.28 29.00
N PHE A 360 -23.40 44.56 28.08
CA PHE A 360 -24.75 44.85 27.62
C PHE A 360 -25.79 44.75 28.75
N LYS A 361 -25.75 43.68 29.55
CA LYS A 361 -26.66 43.51 30.71
C LYS A 361 -26.47 44.61 31.76
N LYS A 362 -25.21 44.96 32.07
CA LYS A 362 -24.90 46.04 33.03
C LYS A 362 -25.41 47.40 32.54
N ARG A 363 -25.21 47.72 31.24
CA ARG A 363 -25.75 48.95 30.62
C ARG A 363 -27.28 49.00 30.66
N LYS A 364 -27.97 47.87 30.44
CA LYS A 364 -29.44 47.80 30.52
C LYS A 364 -29.95 48.03 31.96
N LYS A 365 -29.27 47.45 32.95
CA LYS A 365 -29.60 47.58 34.38
C LYS A 365 -29.31 48.98 34.96
N LEU A 366 -28.43 49.77 34.33
CA LEU A 366 -28.15 51.16 34.70
C LEU A 366 -29.10 52.17 34.03
N LYS A 367 -29.91 51.73 33.05
CA LYS A 367 -30.91 52.56 32.35
C LYS A 367 -32.35 52.36 32.85
N THR A 368 -32.54 51.38 33.73
CA THR A 368 -33.76 51.09 34.52
C THR A 368 -33.48 51.45 35.95
#